data_AF-B0JVI0-F1
#
_entry.id   AF-B0JVI0-F1
#
_cell.length_a   1.000
_cell.length_b   1.000
_cell.length_c   1.000
_cell.angle_alpha   90.00
_cell.angle_beta   90.00
_cell.angle_gamma   90.00
#
_symmetry.space_group_name_H-M   'P 1'
#
loop_
_entity.id
_entity.type
_entity.pdbx_description
1 polymer ?
#
loop_
_entity_poly.entity_id
_entity_poly.type
_entity_poly.pdbx_seq_one_letter_code
_entity_poly.pdbx_strand_id
1 'polypeptide(L)'
;MQFHHDKHHAAYVNNLNLTVAKYPELQKKTVVELIKNLDSLPADIPTSVRNNGGGDLNHTMFWQIMSPDGGGEPKGEIGAAIIAKFGSFEEFKNAFNQAGTKLFGSGWTWLVLNKSGQLEITSTANQDSPLMKGLQPIMGNDVLEHA
;
A
#
# COMPACT_ATOMS: atom_id res chain seq x y z
N MET A 1 -2.74 9.40 14.25
CA MET A 1 -1.47 10.01 13.78
C MET A 1 -0.26 9.66 14.63
N GLN A 2 -0.10 10.12 15.89
CA GLN A 2 1.10 9.83 16.68
C GLN A 2 1.36 8.32 16.88
N PHE A 3 0.36 7.55 17.32
CA PHE A 3 0.51 6.10 17.48
C PHE A 3 0.71 5.38 16.14
N HIS A 4 -0.08 5.74 15.14
CA HIS A 4 -0.04 5.13 13.82
C HIS A 4 1.35 5.30 13.16
N HIS A 5 1.94 6.50 13.22
CA HIS A 5 3.31 6.75 12.73
C HIS A 5 4.40 6.25 13.69
N ASP A 6 4.43 6.75 14.93
CA ASP A 6 5.58 6.55 15.82
C ASP A 6 5.64 5.15 16.45
N LYS A 7 4.54 4.39 16.41
CA LYS A 7 4.47 3.03 16.96
C LYS A 7 4.23 1.99 15.88
N HIS A 8 3.12 2.05 15.16
CA HIS A 8 2.77 1.01 14.18
C HIS A 8 3.75 0.98 13.00
N HIS A 9 3.93 2.11 12.32
CA HIS A 9 4.89 2.21 11.22
C HIS A 9 6.33 1.92 11.69
N ALA A 10 6.76 2.49 12.82
CA ALA A 10 8.08 2.24 13.39
C ALA A 10 8.34 0.74 13.70
N ALA A 11 7.34 0.01 14.18
CA ALA A 11 7.47 -1.42 14.45
C ALA A 11 7.75 -2.23 13.18
N TYR A 12 7.07 -1.91 12.07
CA TYR A 12 7.33 -2.56 10.78
C TYR A 12 8.77 -2.32 10.30
N VAL A 13 9.24 -1.06 10.35
CA VAL A 13 10.63 -0.71 9.99
C VAL A 13 11.64 -1.48 10.85
N ASN A 14 11.44 -1.48 12.18
CA ASN A 14 12.34 -2.18 13.11
C ASN A 14 12.39 -3.69 12.84
N ASN A 15 11.24 -4.33 12.66
CA ASN A 15 11.15 -5.77 12.42
C ASN A 15 11.71 -6.15 11.04
N LEU A 16 11.52 -5.32 10.02
CA LEU A 16 12.14 -5.52 8.72
C LEU A 16 13.66 -5.48 8.83
N ASN A 17 14.22 -4.46 9.50
CA ASN A 17 15.66 -4.33 9.73
C ASN A 17 16.24 -5.55 10.45
N LEU A 18 15.58 -6.01 11.52
CA LEU A 18 15.98 -7.24 12.23
C LEU A 18 15.95 -8.49 11.34
N THR A 19 14.97 -8.56 10.44
CA THR A 19 14.82 -9.70 9.51
C THR A 19 15.96 -9.74 8.49
N VAL A 20 16.27 -8.60 7.86
CA VAL A 20 17.29 -8.52 6.80
C VAL A 20 18.72 -8.42 7.34
N ALA A 21 18.91 -8.11 8.62
CA ALA A 21 20.23 -8.04 9.26
C ALA A 21 21.04 -9.35 9.13
N LYS A 22 20.35 -10.49 9.03
CA LYS A 22 20.94 -11.83 8.84
C LYS A 22 21.57 -12.03 7.46
N TYR A 23 21.24 -11.16 6.50
CA TYR A 23 21.51 -11.33 5.06
C TYR A 23 22.11 -10.04 4.47
N PRO A 24 23.45 -9.85 4.54
CA PRO A 24 24.11 -8.61 4.12
C PRO A 24 23.80 -8.16 2.69
N GLU A 25 23.53 -9.09 1.77
CA GLU A 25 23.12 -8.80 0.40
C GLU A 25 21.72 -8.17 0.30
N LEU A 26 20.81 -8.49 1.22
CA LEU A 26 19.47 -7.93 1.24
C LEU A 26 19.44 -6.50 1.79
N GLN A 27 20.41 -6.12 2.63
CA GLN A 27 20.53 -4.76 3.17
C GLN A 27 20.85 -3.72 2.09
N LYS A 28 21.30 -4.15 0.90
CA LYS A 28 21.54 -3.29 -0.25
C LYS A 28 20.30 -3.10 -1.14
N LYS A 29 19.22 -3.84 -0.87
CA LYS A 29 17.98 -3.77 -1.61
C LYS A 29 17.03 -2.77 -0.98
N THR A 30 16.25 -2.10 -1.81
CA THR A 30 15.11 -1.30 -1.38
C THR A 30 13.97 -2.20 -0.92
N VAL A 31 13.08 -1.68 -0.07
CA VAL A 31 11.87 -2.39 0.37
C VAL A 31 10.99 -2.81 -0.84
N VAL A 32 10.94 -1.99 -1.89
CA VAL A 32 10.21 -2.30 -3.13
C VAL A 32 10.80 -3.53 -3.82
N GLU A 33 12.13 -3.63 -3.92
CA GLU A 33 12.80 -4.80 -4.50
C GLU A 33 12.57 -6.05 -3.67
N LEU A 34 12.55 -5.94 -2.34
CA LEU A 34 12.25 -7.06 -1.45
C LEU A 34 10.81 -7.56 -1.64
N ILE A 35 9.84 -6.65 -1.67
CA ILE A 35 8.41 -6.96 -1.76
C ILE A 35 8.03 -7.51 -3.15
N LYS A 36 8.68 -7.06 -4.22
CA LYS A 36 8.46 -7.59 -5.57
C LYS A 36 9.06 -8.99 -5.78
N ASN A 37 10.04 -9.39 -4.98
CA ASN A 37 10.82 -10.61 -5.20
C ASN A 37 10.81 -11.54 -3.98
N LEU A 38 9.67 -11.66 -3.28
CA LEU A 38 9.52 -12.48 -2.08
C LEU A 38 9.97 -13.94 -2.28
N ASP A 39 9.66 -14.52 -3.44
CA ASP A 39 10.01 -15.91 -3.77
C ASP A 39 11.52 -16.13 -3.96
N SER A 40 12.30 -15.06 -4.15
CA SER A 40 13.76 -15.11 -4.28
C SER A 40 14.49 -15.00 -2.94
N LEU A 41 13.75 -14.76 -1.85
CA LEU A 41 14.33 -14.57 -0.53
C LEU A 41 14.75 -15.92 0.08
N PRO A 42 15.73 -15.92 1.00
CA PRO A 42 16.01 -17.07 1.86
C PRO A 42 14.73 -17.60 2.49
N ALA A 43 14.56 -18.93 2.51
CA ALA A 43 13.28 -19.59 2.80
C ALA A 43 12.70 -19.30 4.20
N ASP A 44 13.51 -18.84 5.16
CA ASP A 44 13.11 -18.57 6.54
C ASP A 44 12.52 -17.17 6.78
N ILE A 45 12.67 -16.24 5.83
CA ILE A 45 12.22 -14.85 5.97
C ILE A 45 11.08 -14.33 5.06
N PRO A 46 10.52 -15.04 4.05
CA PRO A 46 9.60 -14.40 3.11
C PRO A 46 8.35 -13.83 3.79
N THR A 47 7.78 -14.54 4.77
CA THR A 47 6.63 -14.06 5.54
C THR A 47 6.95 -12.81 6.37
N SER A 48 8.13 -12.78 7.00
CA SER A 48 8.52 -11.62 7.81
C SER A 48 8.77 -10.38 6.93
N VAL A 49 9.42 -10.56 5.78
CA VAL A 49 9.63 -9.47 4.81
C VAL A 49 8.30 -9.03 4.20
N ARG A 50 7.41 -9.95 3.84
CA ARG A 50 6.06 -9.64 3.34
C ARG A 50 5.28 -8.76 4.31
N ASN A 51 5.22 -9.15 5.58
CA ASN A 51 4.42 -8.46 6.58
C ASN A 51 5.03 -7.11 6.98
N ASN A 52 6.34 -7.08 7.28
CA ASN A 52 6.99 -5.88 7.79
C ASN A 52 7.42 -4.92 6.66
N GLY A 53 7.94 -5.46 5.55
CA GLY A 53 8.24 -4.65 4.37
C GLY A 53 6.98 -4.14 3.69
N GLY A 54 5.90 -4.92 3.70
CA GLY A 54 4.59 -4.46 3.27
C GLY A 54 4.07 -3.33 4.16
N GLY A 55 4.19 -3.49 5.48
CA GLY A 55 3.80 -2.46 6.46
C GLY A 55 4.56 -1.15 6.27
N ASP A 56 5.89 -1.20 6.20
CA ASP A 56 6.74 -0.03 5.93
C ASP A 56 6.35 0.66 4.61
N LEU A 57 6.26 -0.11 3.51
CA LEU A 57 5.96 0.43 2.20
C LEU A 57 4.56 1.07 2.12
N ASN A 58 3.54 0.42 2.68
CA ASN A 58 2.17 0.90 2.66
C ASN A 58 2.04 2.20 3.47
N HIS A 59 2.63 2.26 4.67
CA HIS A 59 2.56 3.45 5.52
C HIS A 59 3.40 4.60 4.97
N THR A 60 4.60 4.32 4.45
CA THR A 60 5.43 5.33 3.78
C THR A 60 4.67 6.02 2.64
N MET A 61 3.89 5.28 1.84
CA MET A 61 2.98 5.85 0.85
C MET A 61 1.84 6.64 1.51
N PHE A 62 1.17 6.06 2.50
CA PHE A 62 -0.01 6.62 3.17
C PHE A 62 0.24 8.02 3.73
N TRP A 63 1.41 8.25 4.35
CA TRP A 63 1.76 9.57 4.88
C TRP A 63 1.96 10.64 3.80
N GLN A 64 2.38 10.25 2.59
CA GLN A 64 2.67 11.18 1.49
C GLN A 64 1.42 11.59 0.71
N ILE A 65 0.33 10.82 0.79
CA ILE A 65 -0.91 11.09 0.05
C ILE A 65 -1.93 11.89 0.86
N MET A 66 -1.62 12.27 2.10
CA MET A 66 -2.46 13.10 2.95
C MET A 66 -1.82 14.48 3.15
N SER A 67 -2.66 15.51 3.23
CA SER A 67 -2.20 16.90 3.44
C SER A 67 -3.24 17.69 4.24
N PRO A 68 -2.83 18.57 5.17
CA PRO A 68 -3.72 19.53 5.82
C PRO A 68 -4.45 20.44 4.84
N ASP A 69 -3.79 20.74 3.71
CA ASP A 69 -4.31 21.60 2.64
C ASP A 69 -4.85 20.77 1.45
N GLY A 70 -5.06 19.47 1.67
CA GLY A 70 -5.61 18.55 0.68
C GLY A 70 -7.14 18.62 0.56
N GLY A 71 -7.70 17.63 -0.14
CA GLY A 71 -9.14 17.53 -0.37
C GLY A 71 -9.62 18.22 -1.65
N GLY A 72 -10.94 18.35 -1.78
CA GLY A 72 -11.58 18.74 -3.05
C GLY A 72 -11.63 17.60 -4.07
N GLU A 73 -12.08 17.91 -5.27
CA GLU A 73 -12.11 16.96 -6.39
C GLU A 73 -10.72 16.82 -7.06
N PRO A 74 -10.39 15.64 -7.61
CA PRO A 74 -9.11 15.40 -8.27
C PRO A 74 -8.99 16.28 -9.52
N LYS A 75 -7.79 16.83 -9.73
CA LYS A 75 -7.46 17.70 -10.87
C LYS A 75 -6.37 17.08 -11.74
N GLY A 76 -6.20 17.60 -12.95
CA GLY A 76 -5.15 17.16 -13.87
C GLY A 76 -5.35 15.73 -14.37
N GLU A 77 -4.25 15.06 -14.69
CA GLU A 77 -4.26 13.73 -15.33
C GLU A 77 -5.01 12.68 -14.51
N ILE A 78 -4.85 12.69 -13.18
CA ILE A 78 -5.53 11.73 -12.30
C ILE A 78 -7.05 11.95 -12.30
N GLY A 79 -7.52 13.21 -12.30
CA GLY A 79 -8.95 13.51 -12.38
C GLY A 79 -9.57 13.05 -13.70
N ALA A 80 -8.89 13.31 -14.82
CA ALA A 80 -9.33 12.84 -16.13
C ALA A 80 -9.35 11.30 -16.23
N ALA A 81 -8.32 10.63 -15.70
CA ALA A 81 -8.25 9.17 -15.69
C ALA A 81 -9.36 8.55 -14.82
N ILE A 82 -9.68 9.16 -13.67
CA ILE A 82 -10.80 8.75 -12.81
C ILE A 82 -12.13 8.86 -13.56
N ILE A 83 -12.41 10.02 -14.18
CA ILE A 83 -13.65 10.23 -14.95
C ILE A 83 -13.73 9.23 -16.11
N ALA A 84 -12.64 9.02 -16.85
CA ALA A 84 -12.61 8.08 -17.97
C ALA A 84 -12.87 6.62 -17.54
N LYS A 85 -12.41 6.22 -16.35
CA LYS A 85 -12.57 4.85 -15.86
C LYS A 85 -13.89 4.60 -15.12
N PHE A 86 -14.30 5.56 -14.29
CA PHE A 86 -15.38 5.37 -13.32
C PHE A 86 -16.63 6.19 -13.65
N GLY A 87 -16.60 7.04 -14.68
CA GLY A 87 -17.71 7.91 -15.09
C GLY A 87 -17.67 9.27 -14.40
N SER A 88 -17.51 9.28 -13.09
CA SER A 88 -17.43 10.49 -12.27
C SER A 88 -16.56 10.30 -11.02
N PHE A 89 -16.15 11.41 -10.39
CA PHE A 89 -15.47 11.33 -9.09
C PHE A 89 -16.38 10.75 -8.01
N GLU A 90 -17.68 11.03 -8.06
CA GLU A 90 -18.63 10.49 -7.09
C GLU A 90 -18.80 8.97 -7.21
N GLU A 91 -18.89 8.44 -8.43
CA GLU A 91 -18.91 6.99 -8.66
C GLU A 91 -17.61 6.32 -8.22
N PHE A 92 -16.45 6.93 -8.50
CA PHE A 92 -15.16 6.47 -7.97
C PHE A 92 -15.16 6.44 -6.44
N LYS A 93 -15.55 7.55 -5.80
CA LYS A 93 -15.58 7.66 -4.34
C LYS A 93 -16.49 6.60 -3.71
N ASN A 94 -17.67 6.39 -4.29
CA ASN A 94 -18.61 5.37 -3.83
C ASN A 94 -18.04 3.97 -3.99
N ALA A 95 -17.43 3.66 -5.13
CA ALA A 95 -16.79 2.36 -5.38
C ALA A 95 -15.60 2.11 -4.43
N PHE A 96 -14.75 3.11 -4.21
CA PHE A 96 -13.59 3.02 -3.33
C PHE A 96 -14.02 2.81 -1.88
N ASN A 97 -14.99 3.60 -1.39
CA ASN A 97 -15.55 3.44 -0.05
C ASN A 97 -16.19 2.06 0.13
N GLN A 98 -16.95 1.60 -0.86
CA GLN A 98 -17.58 0.27 -0.80
C GLN A 98 -16.55 -0.86 -0.73
N ALA A 99 -15.44 -0.75 -1.47
CA ALA A 99 -14.36 -1.72 -1.41
C ALA A 99 -13.72 -1.79 -0.01
N GLY A 100 -13.51 -0.64 0.64
CA GLY A 100 -13.02 -0.58 2.01
C GLY A 100 -14.00 -1.14 3.04
N THR A 101 -15.27 -0.77 2.97
CA THR A 101 -16.29 -1.28 3.90
C THR A 101 -16.51 -2.79 3.79
N LYS A 102 -16.33 -3.36 2.59
CA LYS A 102 -16.46 -4.81 2.36
C LYS A 102 -15.23 -5.62 2.78
N LEU A 103 -14.13 -4.96 3.11
CA LEU A 103 -12.91 -5.63 3.56
C LEU A 103 -13.15 -6.19 4.97
N PHE A 104 -13.09 -7.50 5.10
CA PHE A 104 -13.24 -8.17 6.40
C PHE A 104 -11.89 -8.38 7.07
N GLY A 105 -11.75 -7.89 8.30
CA GLY A 105 -10.50 -7.92 9.06
C GLY A 105 -9.56 -6.76 8.69
N SER A 106 -8.27 -6.95 8.94
CA SER A 106 -7.22 -5.97 8.67
C SER A 106 -6.87 -5.91 7.18
N GLY A 107 -6.69 -4.72 6.62
CA GLY A 107 -6.24 -4.57 5.25
C GLY A 107 -6.27 -3.15 4.71
N TRP A 108 -6.11 -3.06 3.39
CA TRP A 108 -6.02 -1.79 2.68
C TRP A 108 -6.92 -1.79 1.45
N THR A 109 -7.44 -0.60 1.12
CA THR A 109 -8.13 -0.34 -0.15
C THR A 109 -7.24 0.50 -1.04
N TRP A 110 -7.17 0.18 -2.32
CA TRP A 110 -6.21 0.78 -3.25
C TRP A 110 -6.87 1.25 -4.52
N LEU A 111 -6.36 2.37 -5.04
CA LEU A 111 -6.43 2.70 -6.45
C LEU A 111 -5.07 2.36 -7.05
N VAL A 112 -5.07 1.52 -8.09
CA VAL A 112 -3.85 1.03 -8.73
C VAL A 112 -3.92 1.24 -10.24
N LEU A 113 -2.76 1.30 -10.88
CA LEU A 113 -2.63 0.97 -12.30
C LEU A 113 -2.35 -0.52 -12.43
N ASN A 114 -3.19 -1.20 -13.21
CA ASN A 114 -2.96 -2.59 -13.55
C ASN A 114 -1.91 -2.73 -14.66
N LYS A 115 -1.58 -3.98 -15.01
CA LYS A 115 -0.54 -4.29 -16.02
C LYS A 115 -0.86 -3.76 -17.43
N SER A 116 -2.12 -3.42 -17.69
CA SER A 116 -2.58 -2.82 -18.94
C SER A 116 -2.57 -1.28 -18.90
N GLY A 117 -2.08 -0.68 -17.81
CA GLY A 117 -2.06 0.77 -17.61
C GLY A 117 -3.43 1.38 -17.30
N GLN A 118 -4.40 0.58 -16.87
CA GLN A 118 -5.75 1.06 -16.53
C GLN A 118 -5.93 1.19 -15.02
N LEU A 119 -6.70 2.20 -14.60
CA LEU A 119 -7.10 2.35 -13.20
C LEU A 119 -8.01 1.19 -12.76
N GLU A 120 -7.79 0.73 -11.54
CA GLU A 120 -8.52 -0.35 -10.91
C GLU A 120 -8.60 -0.11 -9.39
N ILE A 121 -9.75 -0.44 -8.79
CA ILE A 121 -9.90 -0.49 -7.33
C ILE A 121 -9.71 -1.93 -6.88
N THR A 122 -8.81 -2.14 -5.92
CA THR A 122 -8.56 -3.47 -5.33
C THR A 122 -8.40 -3.33 -3.82
N SER A 123 -8.46 -4.44 -3.11
CA SER A 123 -8.07 -4.53 -1.70
C SER A 123 -6.95 -5.54 -1.48
N THR A 124 -6.26 -5.40 -0.37
CA THR A 124 -5.28 -6.38 0.12
C THR A 124 -5.51 -6.65 1.60
N ALA A 125 -5.23 -7.89 2.03
CA ALA A 125 -5.35 -8.28 3.43
C ALA A 125 -4.06 -7.93 4.19
N ASN A 126 -4.20 -7.61 5.47
CA ASN A 126 -3.10 -7.29 6.37
C ASN A 126 -2.19 -6.20 5.80
N GLN A 127 -0.91 -6.52 5.58
CA GLN A 127 0.09 -5.62 5.00
C GLN A 127 0.54 -6.03 3.60
N ASP A 128 -0.25 -6.87 2.92
CA ASP A 128 0.01 -7.15 1.50
C ASP A 128 -0.06 -5.86 0.68
N SER A 129 0.82 -5.77 -0.32
CA SER A 129 0.90 -4.61 -1.21
C SER A 129 0.55 -5.00 -2.64
N PRO A 130 -0.16 -4.14 -3.42
CA PRO A 130 -0.41 -4.40 -4.85
C PRO A 130 0.86 -4.68 -5.66
N LEU A 131 2.01 -4.17 -5.22
CA LEU A 131 3.31 -4.41 -5.86
C LEU A 131 3.69 -5.89 -5.92
N MET A 132 3.23 -6.70 -4.95
CA MET A 132 3.42 -8.17 -4.95
C MET A 132 2.74 -8.86 -6.14
N LYS A 133 1.69 -8.24 -6.70
CA LYS A 133 0.96 -8.73 -7.88
C LYS A 133 1.40 -8.04 -9.18
N GLY A 134 2.41 -7.18 -9.11
CA GLY A 134 2.88 -6.37 -10.24
C GLY A 134 1.89 -5.25 -10.62
N LEU A 135 1.07 -4.81 -9.67
CA LEU A 135 0.20 -3.64 -9.83
C LEU A 135 0.90 -2.42 -9.23
N GLN A 136 0.72 -1.24 -9.83
CA GLN A 136 1.33 -0.01 -9.35
C GLN A 136 0.34 0.76 -8.46
N PRO A 137 0.57 0.89 -7.14
CA PRO A 137 -0.29 1.67 -6.27
C PRO A 137 -0.18 3.16 -6.60
N ILE A 138 -1.33 3.82 -6.72
CA ILE A 138 -1.46 5.27 -6.91
C ILE A 138 -1.82 5.93 -5.58
N MET A 139 -2.82 5.37 -4.89
CA MET A 139 -3.19 5.74 -3.54
C MET A 139 -3.76 4.52 -2.82
N GLY A 140 -3.74 4.55 -1.49
CA GLY A 140 -4.38 3.55 -0.66
C GLY A 140 -4.90 4.12 0.63
N ASN A 141 -5.92 3.51 1.19
CA ASN A 141 -6.46 3.86 2.50
C ASN A 141 -6.34 2.67 3.43
N ASP A 142 -5.79 2.93 4.63
CA ASP A 142 -5.70 1.95 5.70
C ASP A 142 -7.10 1.73 6.30
N VAL A 143 -7.51 0.47 6.43
CA VAL A 143 -8.76 0.09 7.12
C VAL A 143 -8.52 -0.84 8.32
N LEU A 144 -7.28 -0.94 8.80
CA LEU A 144 -6.98 -1.55 10.09
C LEU A 144 -7.63 -0.71 11.20
N GLU A 145 -8.12 -1.38 12.26
CA GLU A 145 -8.86 -0.72 13.34
C GLU A 145 -8.02 0.31 14.14
N HIS A 146 -6.69 0.27 14.00
CA HIS A 146 -5.78 1.23 14.65
C HIS A 146 -5.51 2.49 13.83
N ALA A 147 -6.08 2.60 12.62
CA ALA A 147 -5.79 3.66 11.66
C ALA A 147 -6.19 5.06 12.17
#